data_AF-A0A527YG34-F1
#
_entry.id   AF-A0A527YG34-F1
#
_cell.length_a   1.000
_cell.length_b   1.000
_cell.length_c   1.000
_cell.angle_alpha   90.00
_cell.angle_beta   90.00
_cell.angle_gamma   90.00
#
_symmetry.space_group_name_H-M   'P 1'
#
loop_
_entity.id
_entity.type
_entity.pdbx_description
1 polymer ?
#
loop_
_entity_poly.entity_id
_entity_poly.type
_entity_poly.pdbx_seq_one_letter_code
_entity_poly.pdbx_strand_id
1 'polypeptide(L)' 'ETALRAIGTKLVMTVGGASGPLFGTLFMALGKEISAEPDRANLMAAFGKAIEAVAARGKSQVGQKTMLDVLQPVHDALLQ' A
#
# COMPACT_ATOMS: atom_id res chain seq x y z
N GLU A 1 -5.12 -2.41 -17.47
CA GLU A 1 -5.08 -2.43 -15.99
C GLU A 1 -3.64 -2.63 -15.55
N THR A 2 -3.13 -1.88 -14.57
CA THR A 2 -1.73 -2.06 -14.10
C THR A 2 -1.62 -3.37 -13.32
N ALA A 3 -0.46 -4.05 -13.40
CA ALA A 3 -0.23 -5.31 -12.68
C ALA A 3 -0.51 -5.19 -11.17
N LEU A 4 -0.23 -4.02 -10.60
CA LEU A 4 -0.52 -3.69 -9.20
C LEU A 4 -2.02 -3.74 -8.87
N ARG A 5 -2.88 -3.18 -9.72
CA ARG A 5 -4.34 -3.25 -9.51
C ARG A 5 -4.86 -4.68 -9.62
N ALA A 6 -4.33 -5.46 -10.56
CA ALA A 6 -4.68 -6.87 -10.70
C ALA A 6 -4.29 -7.68 -9.45
N ILE A 7 -3.08 -7.45 -8.91
CA ILE A 7 -2.64 -8.05 -7.63
C ILE A 7 -3.59 -7.66 -6.51
N GLY A 8 -3.90 -6.36 -6.37
CA GLY A 8 -4.80 -5.86 -5.33
C GLY A 8 -6.17 -6.54 -5.39
N THR A 9 -6.79 -6.57 -6.56
CA THR A 9 -8.07 -7.27 -6.79
C THR A 9 -7.98 -8.74 -6.42
N LYS A 10 -6.93 -9.44 -6.86
CA LYS A 10 -6.75 -10.87 -6.55
C LYS A 10 -6.64 -11.12 -5.05
N LEU A 11 -5.88 -10.30 -4.32
CA LEU A 11 -5.70 -10.44 -2.87
C LEU A 11 -7.01 -10.21 -2.10
N VAL A 12 -7.80 -9.18 -2.46
CA VAL A 12 -9.13 -8.96 -1.85
C VAL A 12 -10.03 -10.17 -2.06
N MET A 13 -9.96 -10.83 -3.22
CA MET A 13 -10.84 -11.94 -3.56
C MET A 13 -10.40 -13.30 -3.01
N THR A 14 -9.12 -13.48 -2.67
CA THR A 14 -8.57 -14.81 -2.34
C THR A 14 -7.96 -14.93 -0.95
N VAL A 15 -7.56 -13.83 -0.33
CA VAL A 15 -6.97 -13.85 1.02
C VAL A 15 -8.05 -13.53 2.04
N GLY A 16 -8.30 -14.47 2.96
CA GLY A 16 -9.23 -14.28 4.07
C GLY A 16 -8.63 -13.45 5.22
N GLY A 17 -9.48 -13.12 6.20
CA GLY A 17 -9.07 -12.36 7.39
C GLY A 17 -8.79 -10.88 7.11
N ALA A 18 -8.16 -10.20 8.07
CA ALA A 18 -7.87 -8.77 7.97
C ALA A 18 -6.82 -8.45 6.89
N SER A 19 -5.86 -9.34 6.63
CA SER A 19 -4.75 -9.12 5.71
C SER A 19 -5.18 -8.97 4.25
N GLY A 20 -6.22 -9.69 3.80
CA GLY A 20 -6.68 -9.64 2.41
C GLY A 20 -7.11 -8.23 1.98
N PRO A 21 -8.07 -7.61 2.67
CA PRO A 21 -8.47 -6.23 2.40
C PRO A 21 -7.34 -5.21 2.57
N LEU A 22 -6.42 -5.42 3.52
CA LEU A 22 -5.30 -4.49 3.78
C LEU A 22 -4.26 -4.50 2.66
N PHE A 23 -3.73 -5.69 2.30
CA PHE A 23 -2.81 -5.79 1.16
C PHE A 23 -3.51 -5.45 -0.17
N GLY A 24 -4.77 -5.85 -0.32
CA GLY A 24 -5.59 -5.44 -1.46
C GLY A 24 -5.66 -3.92 -1.61
N THR A 25 -5.99 -3.21 -0.53
CA THR A 25 -6.01 -1.74 -0.51
C THR A 25 -4.64 -1.15 -0.83
N LEU A 26 -3.54 -1.69 -0.29
CA LEU A 26 -2.19 -1.22 -0.58
C LEU A 26 -1.90 -1.25 -2.09
N PHE A 27 -2.08 -2.40 -2.73
CA PHE A 27 -1.74 -2.58 -4.15
C PHE A 27 -2.70 -1.82 -5.09
N MET A 28 -3.98 -1.75 -4.76
CA MET A 28 -4.95 -0.97 -5.53
C MET A 28 -4.65 0.53 -5.47
N ALA A 29 -4.31 1.06 -4.28
CA ALA A 29 -3.95 2.46 -4.10
C ALA A 29 -2.61 2.78 -4.80
N LEU A 30 -1.59 1.94 -4.62
CA LEU A 30 -0.30 2.11 -5.30
C LEU A 30 -0.47 2.11 -6.82
N GLY A 31 -1.19 1.12 -7.37
CA GLY A 31 -1.47 1.02 -8.80
C GLY A 31 -2.41 2.09 -9.34
N LYS A 32 -3.05 2.90 -8.48
CA LYS A 32 -3.82 4.08 -8.87
C LYS A 32 -2.94 5.32 -8.99
N GLU A 33 -1.99 5.48 -8.07
CA GLU A 33 -1.21 6.71 -7.93
C GLU A 33 0.13 6.67 -8.70
N ILE A 34 0.64 5.46 -8.99
CA ILE A 34 1.89 5.28 -9.74
C ILE A 34 1.70 5.65 -11.23
N SER A 35 2.70 6.31 -11.82
CA SER A 35 2.73 6.62 -13.25
C SER A 35 3.09 5.38 -14.09
N ALA A 36 2.92 5.47 -15.41
CA ALA A 36 3.31 4.39 -16.32
C ALA A 36 4.84 4.18 -16.37
N GLU A 37 5.58 5.28 -16.27
CA GLU A 37 7.05 5.29 -16.18
C GLU A 37 7.43 5.96 -14.84
N PRO A 38 7.44 5.19 -13.73
CA PRO A 38 7.69 5.75 -12.42
C PRO A 38 9.18 6.05 -12.23
N ASP A 39 9.47 7.28 -11.86
CA ASP A 39 10.73 7.63 -11.23
C ASP A 39 10.66 7.40 -9.71
N ARG A 40 11.78 7.62 -9.01
CA ARG A 40 11.86 7.48 -7.55
C ARG A 40 10.83 8.35 -6.83
N ALA A 41 10.65 9.59 -7.26
CA ALA A 41 9.77 10.54 -6.59
C ALA A 41 8.29 10.11 -6.73
N ASN A 42 7.88 9.70 -7.93
CA ASN A 42 6.55 9.16 -8.18
C ASN A 42 6.30 7.89 -7.36
N LEU A 43 7.26 6.96 -7.33
CA LEU A 43 7.13 5.73 -6.54
C LEU A 43 6.96 6.05 -5.05
N MET A 44 7.74 6.98 -4.50
CA MET A 44 7.65 7.35 -3.08
C MET A 44 6.36 8.06 -2.73
N ALA A 45 5.88 8.96 -3.59
CA ALA A 45 4.60 9.62 -3.39
C ALA A 45 3.43 8.62 -3.46
N ALA A 46 3.45 7.72 -4.45
CA ALA A 46 2.42 6.71 -4.63
C ALA A 46 2.41 5.68 -3.48
N PHE A 47 3.59 5.28 -3.00
CA PHE A 47 3.71 4.36 -1.87
C PHE A 47 3.22 4.99 -0.56
N GLY A 48 3.56 6.26 -0.28
CA GLY A 48 3.03 6.99 0.87
C GLY A 48 1.50 7.05 0.89
N LYS A 49 0.88 7.42 -0.24
CA LYS A 49 -0.60 7.42 -0.38
C LYS A 49 -1.20 6.02 -0.20
N ALA A 50 -0.51 4.98 -0.63
CA ALA A 50 -0.96 3.61 -0.43
C ALA A 50 -0.94 3.21 1.06
N ILE A 51 0.08 3.62 1.82
CA ILE A 51 0.16 3.40 3.27
C ILE A 51 -0.96 4.13 3.99
N GLU A 52 -1.24 5.39 3.63
CA GLU A 52 -2.39 6.15 4.17
C GLU A 52 -3.72 5.43 3.92
N ALA A 53 -3.91 4.87 2.73
CA ALA A 53 -5.10 4.11 2.39
C ALA A 53 -5.22 2.83 3.25
N VAL A 54 -4.12 2.15 3.54
CA VAL A 54 -4.10 0.99 4.45
C VAL A 54 -4.45 1.40 5.87
N ALA A 55 -3.87 2.50 6.37
CA ALA A 55 -4.18 3.03 7.70
C ALA A 55 -5.67 3.38 7.83
N ALA A 56 -6.24 4.05 6.82
CA ALA A 56 -7.66 4.37 6.77
C ALA A 56 -8.55 3.12 6.74
N ARG A 57 -8.18 2.10 5.94
CA ARG A 57 -8.91 0.83 5.86
C ARG A 57 -8.87 0.06 7.19
N GLY A 58 -7.70 -0.03 7.80
CA GLY A 58 -7.47 -0.75 9.06
C GLY A 58 -7.90 0.01 10.31
N LYS A 59 -8.17 1.32 10.18
CA LYS A 59 -8.38 2.26 11.30
C LYS A 59 -7.25 2.17 12.34
N SER A 60 -6.03 1.98 11.84
CA SER A 60 -4.83 1.78 12.66
C SER A 60 -3.78 2.83 12.37
N GLN A 61 -2.87 3.01 13.32
CA GLN A 61 -1.73 3.92 13.25
C GLN A 61 -0.44 3.17 13.57
N VAL A 62 0.70 3.81 13.27
CA VAL A 62 2.02 3.33 13.70
C VAL A 62 2.06 3.27 15.24
N GLY A 63 2.72 2.24 15.78
CA GLY A 63 2.80 1.91 17.19
C GLY A 63 1.76 0.88 17.66
N GLN A 64 0.81 0.48 16.81
CA GLN A 64 -0.31 -0.41 17.20
C GLN A 64 -0.07 -1.90 16.91
N LYS A 65 1.19 -2.29 16.65
CA LYS A 65 1.58 -3.67 16.33
C LYS A 65 0.86 -4.20 15.08
N THR A 66 0.94 -3.42 14.01
CA THR A 66 0.35 -3.75 12.70
C THR A 66 1.39 -3.68 11.59
N MET A 67 1.00 -4.00 10.36
CA MET A 67 1.89 -3.84 9.20
C MET A 67 2.39 -2.41 8.99
N LEU A 68 1.69 -1.40 9.51
CA LEU A 68 2.12 0.01 9.43
C LEU A 68 3.45 0.26 10.13
N ASP A 69 3.76 -0.54 11.16
CA ASP A 69 5.03 -0.46 11.91
C ASP A 69 6.24 -0.89 11.07
N VAL A 70 5.99 -1.51 9.92
CA VAL A 70 7.01 -1.88 8.94
C VAL A 70 6.92 -0.99 7.72
N LEU A 71 5.72 -0.78 7.19
CA LEU A 71 5.52 -0.01 5.96
C LEU A 71 5.98 1.45 6.11
N GLN A 72 5.67 2.11 7.23
CA GLN A 72 6.07 3.50 7.43
C GLN A 72 7.60 3.65 7.52
N PRO A 73 8.33 2.89 8.36
CA PRO A 73 9.80 2.97 8.37
C PRO A 73 10.46 2.62 7.04
N VAL A 74 9.89 1.68 6.26
CA VAL A 74 10.38 1.37 4.91
C VAL A 74 10.21 2.56 3.97
N HIS A 75 9.04 3.23 4.00
CA HIS A 75 8.81 4.43 3.20
C HIS A 75 9.79 5.54 3.58
N ASP A 76 9.99 5.79 4.88
CA ASP A 76 10.92 6.80 5.39
C ASP A 76 12.37 6.49 4.96
N ALA A 77 12.79 5.22 5.01
CA ALA A 77 14.12 4.80 4.57
C ALA A 77 14.34 4.97 3.06
N LEU A 78 13.29 4.84 2.25
CA LEU A 78 13.37 5.00 0.79
C LEU A 78 13.40 6.48 0.35
N LEU A 79 13.05 7.40 1.25
CA LEU A 79 13.15 8.85 1.06
C LEU A 79 14.56 9.40 1.33
N GLN A 80 15.44 8.60 1.93
CA GLN A 80 16.86 8.93 2.16
C GLN A 80 17.70 8.71 0.89
#